data_AF-A0A231NTI4-F1
#
_entry.id   AF-A0A231NTI4-F1
#
_cell.length_a   1.000
_cell.length_b   1.000
_cell.length_c   1.000
_cell.angle_alpha   90.00
_cell.angle_beta   90.00
_cell.angle_gamma   90.00
#
_symmetry.space_group_name_H-M   'P 1'
#
loop_
_entity.id
_entity.type
_entity.pdbx_description
1 polymer ?
#
loop_
_entity_poly.entity_id
_entity_poly.type
_entity_poly.pdbx_seq_one_letter_code
_entity_poly.pdbx_strand_id
1 'polypeptide(L)' 'MKATMRKELKIGLILFALFNLVNLFTNNLFPEVPALHFILGGLAGLAFCETIIGILPETTYTKLKKLKKNL' A
#
# COMPACT_ATOMS: atom_id res chain seq x y z
N MET A 1 8.14 25.47 3.56
CA MET A 1 8.77 24.14 3.31
C MET A 1 7.87 23.39 2.35
N LYS A 2 8.33 22.99 1.15
CA LYS A 2 7.49 22.22 0.22
C LYS A 2 7.21 20.87 0.88
N ALA A 3 5.96 20.60 1.25
CA ALA A 3 5.56 19.33 1.84
C ALA A 3 5.58 18.25 0.75
N THR A 4 6.78 17.78 0.41
CA THR A 4 6.95 16.71 -0.57
C THR A 4 6.55 15.42 0.11
N MET A 5 5.44 14.84 -0.34
CA MET A 5 4.92 13.58 0.17
C MET A 5 5.99 12.47 0.04
N ARG A 6 6.11 11.61 1.06
CA ARG A 6 7.04 10.47 1.01
C ARG A 6 6.70 9.56 -0.16
N LYS A 7 7.72 8.92 -0.75
CA LYS A 7 7.57 8.04 -1.92
C LYS A 7 6.65 6.85 -1.60
N GLU A 8 6.80 6.31 -0.41
CA GLU A 8 6.10 5.17 0.18
C GLU A 8 4.60 5.49 0.31
N LEU A 9 4.28 6.67 0.86
CA LEU A 9 2.89 7.14 0.93
C LEU A 9 2.28 7.30 -0.47
N LYS A 10 3.04 7.84 -1.42
CA LYS A 10 2.59 7.99 -2.81
C LYS A 10 2.32 6.63 -3.46
N ILE A 11 3.20 5.65 -3.24
CA ILE A 11 3.04 4.27 -3.76
C ILE A 11 1.82 3.60 -3.12
N GLY A 12 1.69 3.70 -1.79
CA GLY A 12 0.55 3.15 -1.05
C GLY A 12 -0.79 3.70 -1.53
N LEU A 13 -0.89 5.02 -1.74
CA LEU A 13 -2.10 5.65 -2.27
C LEU A 13 -2.41 5.22 -3.71
N ILE A 14 -1.41 5.10 -4.58
CA ILE A 14 -1.61 4.62 -5.96
C ILE A 14 -2.07 3.16 -5.96
N LEU A 15 -1.42 2.29 -5.18
CA LEU A 15 -1.83 0.89 -5.03
C LEU A 15 -3.25 0.77 -4.48
N PHE A 16 -3.61 1.61 -3.50
CA PHE A 16 -4.96 1.61 -2.94
C PHE A 16 -6.01 2.07 -3.96
N ALA A 17 -5.70 3.10 -4.76
CA ALA A 17 -6.58 3.55 -5.84
C ALA A 17 -6.78 2.45 -6.90
N LEU A 18 -5.68 1.79 -7.31
CA LEU A 18 -5.73 0.66 -8.24
C LEU A 18 -6.53 -0.51 -7.66
N PHE A 19 -6.33 -0.85 -6.40
CA PHE A 19 -7.11 -1.87 -5.70
C PHE A 19 -8.60 -1.56 -5.77
N ASN A 20 -9.03 -0.34 -5.40
CA ASN A 20 -10.43 0.03 -5.43
C ASN A 20 -11.03 -0.03 -6.84
N LEU A 21 -10.27 0.41 -7.84
CA LEU A 21 -10.69 0.36 -9.23
C LEU A 21 -10.89 -1.09 -9.69
N VAL A 22 -9.92 -1.97 -9.46
CA VAL A 22 -10.03 -3.39 -9.82
C VAL A 22 -11.14 -4.05 -9.02
N ASN A 23 -11.21 -3.82 -7.70
CA ASN A 23 -12.21 -4.39 -6.81
C ASN A 23 -13.65 -4.02 -7.22
N LEU A 24 -13.87 -2.81 -7.76
CA LEU A 24 -15.17 -2.39 -8.29
C LEU A 24 -15.59 -3.24 -9.50
N PHE A 25 -14.66 -3.52 -10.42
CA PHE A 25 -14.96 -4.35 -11.59
C PHE A 25 -15.10 -5.83 -11.22
N THR A 26 -14.25 -6.35 -10.35
CA THR A 26 -14.19 -7.79 -10.06
C THR A 26 -15.37 -8.26 -9.23
N ASN A 27 -15.86 -7.45 -8.28
CA ASN A 27 -17.08 -7.79 -7.53
C ASN A 27 -18.33 -7.77 -8.42
N ASN A 28 -18.32 -7.00 -9.51
CA ASN A 28 -19.47 -6.91 -10.43
C ASN A 28 -19.43 -7.95 -11.55
N LEU A 29 -18.25 -8.37 -12.00
CA LEU A 29 -18.08 -9.25 -13.17
C LEU A 29 -17.76 -10.72 -12.82
N PHE A 30 -17.03 -10.98 -11.73
CA PHE A 30 -16.54 -12.33 -11.41
C PHE A 30 -16.47 -12.57 -9.90
N PRO A 31 -17.63 -12.65 -9.21
CA PRO A 31 -17.65 -12.80 -7.75
C PRO A 31 -17.01 -14.09 -7.25
N GLU A 32 -16.88 -15.12 -8.09
CA GLU A 32 -16.59 -16.49 -7.66
C GLU A 32 -15.14 -16.95 -7.89
N VAL A 33 -14.22 -16.08 -8.31
CA VAL A 33 -12.83 -16.47 -8.59
C VAL A 33 -11.95 -16.29 -7.35
N PRO A 34 -11.65 -17.36 -6.58
CA PRO A 34 -11.02 -17.22 -5.26
C PRO A 34 -9.57 -16.74 -5.36
N ALA A 35 -8.87 -17.11 -6.44
CA ALA A 35 -7.52 -16.66 -6.72
C ALA A 35 -7.44 -15.14 -6.91
N LEU A 36 -8.49 -14.54 -7.49
CA LEU A 36 -8.56 -13.10 -7.73
C LEU A 36 -8.72 -12.34 -6.41
N HIS A 37 -9.59 -12.83 -5.52
CA HIS A 37 -9.78 -12.29 -4.17
C HIS A 37 -8.49 -12.39 -3.33
N PHE A 38 -7.74 -13.49 -3.45
CA PHE A 38 -6.45 -13.63 -2.77
C PHE A 38 -5.43 -12.59 -3.25
N ILE A 39 -5.28 -12.41 -4.57
CA ILE A 39 -4.36 -11.42 -5.15
C ILE A 39 -4.77 -9.99 -4.75
N LEU A 40 -6.07 -9.68 -4.80
CA LEU A 40 -6.61 -8.40 -4.38
C LEU A 40 -6.37 -8.12 -2.90
N GLY A 41 -6.56 -9.12 -2.03
CA GLY A 41 -6.23 -9.02 -0.61
C GLY A 41 -4.75 -8.75 -0.36
N GLY A 42 -3.86 -9.42 -1.08
CA GLY A 42 -2.42 -9.15 -1.03
C GLY A 42 -2.06 -7.73 -1.48
N LEU A 43 -2.70 -7.23 -2.55
CA LEU A 43 -2.48 -5.89 -3.08
C LEU A 43 -3.00 -4.81 -2.10
N ALA A 44 -4.15 -5.05 -1.46
CA ALA A 44 -4.67 -4.20 -0.38
C ALA A 44 -3.71 -4.16 0.82
N GLY A 45 -3.18 -5.31 1.25
CA GLY A 45 -2.21 -5.40 2.33
C GLY A 45 -0.92 -4.62 2.03
N LEU A 46 -0.38 -4.75 0.82
CA LEU A 46 0.80 -3.98 0.39
C LEU A 46 0.53 -2.48 0.35
N ALA A 47 -0.63 -2.06 -0.18
CA ALA A 47 -1.05 -0.67 -0.19
C ALA A 47 -1.11 -0.10 1.24
N PHE A 48 -1.65 -0.88 2.17
CA PHE A 48 -1.75 -0.51 3.58
C PHE A 48 -0.38 -0.40 4.25
N CYS A 49 0.52 -1.36 4.04
CA CYS A 49 1.88 -1.33 4.58
C CYS A 49 2.65 -0.08 4.11
N GLU A 50 2.63 0.21 2.81
CA GLU A 50 3.30 1.40 2.24
C GLU A 50 2.67 2.71 2.75
N THR A 51 1.35 2.74 2.92
CA THR A 51 0.64 3.89 3.48
C THR A 51 1.06 4.12 4.93
N ILE A 52 1.07 3.08 5.78
CA ILE A 52 1.53 3.17 7.17
C ILE A 52 2.96 3.68 7.23
N ILE A 53 3.87 3.07 6.48
CA ILE A 53 5.29 3.49 6.44
C ILE A 53 5.40 4.96 5.99
N GLY A 54 4.57 5.35 5.03
CA GLY A 54 4.51 6.68 4.47
C GLY A 54 4.00 7.77 5.42
N ILE A 55 3.06 7.45 6.32
CA ILE A 55 2.51 8.40 7.31
C ILE A 55 3.32 8.45 8.61
N LEU A 56 4.28 7.55 8.80
CA LEU A 56 5.09 7.53 10.01
C LEU A 56 5.81 8.87 10.24
N PRO A 57 6.00 9.27 11.51
CA PRO A 57 6.88 10.37 11.86
C PRO A 57 8.31 10.12 11.35
N GLU A 58 9.00 11.19 10.95
CA GLU A 58 10.40 11.16 10.47
C GLU A 58 11.31 10.35 11.40
N THR A 59 11.14 10.51 12.71
CA THR A 59 11.96 9.85 13.73
C THR A 59 11.79 8.33 13.71
N THR A 60 10.56 7.84 13.57
CA THR A 60 10.25 6.40 13.50
C THR A 60 10.65 5.81 12.15
N TYR A 61 10.37 6.50 11.04
CA TYR A 61 10.77 6.08 9.71
C TYR A 61 12.30 5.89 9.61
N THR A 62 13.06 6.84 10.13
CA THR A 62 14.53 6.78 10.10
C THR A 62 15.08 5.64 10.95
N LYS A 63 14.46 5.34 12.11
CA LYS A 63 14.81 4.18 12.94
C LYS A 63 14.57 2.86 12.19
N LEU A 64 13.41 2.72 11.55
CA LEU A 64 13.09 1.55 10.73
C LEU A 64 14.06 1.37 9.57
N LYS A 65 14.41 2.46 8.88
CA LYS A 65 15.37 2.43 7.77
C LYS A 65 16.77 2.02 8.22
N LYS A 66 17.21 2.49 9.40
CA LYS A 66 18.47 2.06 10.01
C LYS A 66 18.43 0.59 10.41
N LEU A 67 17.33 0.11 10.99
CA LEU A 67 17.17 -1.29 11.36
C LEU A 67 17.25 -2.21 10.14
N LYS A 68 16.53 -1.89 9.05
CA LYS A 68 16.60 -2.62 7.77
C LYS A 68 18.02 -2.69 7.20
N LYS A 69 18.84 -1.66 7.37
CA LYS A 69 20.23 -1.63 6.84
C LYS A 69 21.18 -2.53 7.63
N ASN A 70 20.89 -2.78 8.91
CA ASN A 70 21.73 -3.58 9.80
C ASN A 70 21.25 -5.04 9.93
N LEU A 71 20.21 -5.41 9.18
CA LEU A 71 19.66 -6.77 9.09
C LEU A 71 20.18 -7.42 7.80
#